data_AF-A0A497RDF5-F1
#
_entry.id   AF-A0A497RDF5-F1
#
_cell.length_a   1.000
_cell.length_b   1.000
_cell.length_c   1.000
_cell.angle_alpha   90.00
_cell.angle_beta   90.00
_cell.angle_gamma   90.00
#
_symmetry.space_group_name_H-M   'P 1'
#
loop_
_entity.id
_entity.type
_entity.pdbx_description
1 polymer ?
#
loop_
_entity_poly.entity_id
_entity_poly.type
_entity_poly.pdbx_seq_one_letter_code
_entity_poly.pdbx_strand_id
1 'polypeptide(L)'
;PNWWVSHLKNSETTQISLKGNVIFDLKITEFKWPFEQSSALQTDLLRSQKFNQMPFNIGPIQLSASMSSRWGEITNEKTEIIHDITFHNPNLFPIPITRMDYEIYMNNIKMGEGSTYNPVIIKAKGDTKLVFISEIDNTMLDEWWVSHLKNGERTIVKVKIMPTIEVMGKKFQFTLMEDESEFSTNILG
;
A
#
# COMPACT_ATOMS: atom_id res chain seq x y z
N PRO A 1 -14.13 -5.77 -2.28
CA PRO A 1 -15.08 -5.88 -3.42
C PRO A 1 -14.53 -6.73 -4.57
N ASN A 2 -15.38 -7.47 -5.30
CA ASN A 2 -14.93 -8.36 -6.39
C ASN A 2 -14.15 -7.62 -7.49
N TRP A 3 -14.51 -6.36 -7.78
CA TRP A 3 -13.84 -5.56 -8.79
C TRP A 3 -12.38 -5.27 -8.43
N TRP A 4 -12.07 -5.05 -7.15
CA TRP A 4 -10.71 -4.82 -6.66
C TRP A 4 -9.83 -6.04 -6.87
N VAL A 5 -10.34 -7.21 -6.49
CA VAL A 5 -9.65 -8.50 -6.72
C VAL A 5 -9.38 -8.72 -8.20
N SER A 6 -10.38 -8.47 -9.04
CA SER A 6 -10.24 -8.57 -10.50
C SER A 6 -9.22 -7.56 -11.06
N HIS A 7 -9.21 -6.34 -10.53
CA HIS A 7 -8.32 -5.27 -10.96
C HIS A 7 -6.86 -5.63 -10.72
N LEU A 8 -6.53 -6.03 -9.49
CA LEU A 8 -5.17 -6.39 -9.12
C LEU A 8 -4.70 -7.67 -9.85
N LYS A 9 -5.57 -8.67 -10.00
CA LYS A 9 -5.25 -9.89 -10.76
C LYS A 9 -5.04 -9.63 -12.26
N ASN A 10 -5.57 -8.53 -12.78
CA ASN A 10 -5.42 -8.11 -14.16
C ASN A 10 -4.39 -6.98 -14.30
N SER A 11 -3.29 -7.06 -13.56
CA SER A 11 -2.17 -6.10 -13.61
C SER A 11 -2.63 -4.65 -13.43
N GLU A 12 -3.45 -4.42 -12.40
CA GLU A 12 -3.96 -3.09 -12.05
C GLU A 12 -4.70 -2.42 -13.22
N THR A 13 -5.41 -3.21 -14.02
CA THR A 13 -6.18 -2.72 -15.18
C THR A 13 -7.61 -3.24 -15.15
N THR A 14 -8.59 -2.34 -15.29
CA THR A 14 -10.02 -2.72 -15.36
C THR A 14 -10.79 -1.78 -16.27
N GLN A 15 -11.72 -2.34 -17.05
CA GLN A 15 -12.71 -1.56 -17.78
C GLN A 15 -13.93 -1.35 -16.89
N ILE A 16 -14.29 -0.10 -16.66
CA ILE A 16 -15.47 0.30 -15.90
C ILE A 16 -16.53 0.72 -16.91
N SER A 17 -17.74 0.17 -16.80
CA SER A 17 -18.90 0.57 -17.61
C SER A 17 -19.99 1.10 -16.68
N LEU A 18 -20.34 2.36 -16.86
CA LEU A 18 -21.42 3.05 -16.16
C LEU A 18 -22.64 3.11 -17.08
N LYS A 19 -23.75 2.53 -16.63
CA LYS A 19 -25.05 2.62 -17.32
C LYS A 19 -26.06 3.26 -16.38
N GLY A 20 -26.82 4.21 -16.88
CA GLY A 20 -27.80 4.91 -16.09
C GLY A 20 -28.87 5.55 -16.94
N ASN A 21 -29.77 6.29 -16.29
CA ASN A 21 -30.76 7.11 -16.98
C ASN A 21 -30.66 8.52 -16.42
N VAL A 22 -30.57 9.50 -17.31
CA VAL A 22 -30.83 10.91 -16.97
C VAL A 22 -32.34 11.07 -16.87
N ILE A 23 -32.81 11.49 -15.69
CA ILE A 23 -34.23 11.71 -15.44
C ILE A 23 -34.52 13.20 -15.57
N PHE A 24 -35.41 13.55 -16.50
CA PHE A 24 -35.94 14.89 -16.67
C PHE A 24 -37.38 14.94 -16.15
N ASP A 25 -37.60 15.67 -15.07
CA ASP A 25 -38.95 15.98 -14.58
C ASP A 25 -39.53 17.16 -15.39
N LEU A 26 -40.48 16.88 -16.28
CA LEU A 26 -41.11 17.89 -17.14
C LEU A 26 -42.44 18.40 -16.56
N LYS A 27 -42.73 18.20 -15.26
CA LYS A 27 -43.99 18.54 -14.55
C LYS A 27 -45.26 17.85 -15.05
N ILE A 28 -45.28 17.39 -16.30
CA ILE A 28 -46.40 16.66 -16.94
C ILE A 28 -46.03 15.19 -17.11
N THR A 29 -44.75 14.90 -17.36
CA THR A 29 -44.22 13.54 -17.52
C THR A 29 -42.77 13.48 -17.06
N GLU A 30 -42.31 12.28 -16.71
CA GLU A 30 -40.92 11.98 -16.42
C GLU A 30 -40.28 11.37 -17.67
N PHE A 31 -39.24 12.01 -18.21
CA PHE A 31 -38.50 11.51 -19.34
C PHE A 31 -37.18 10.89 -18.88
N LYS A 32 -36.96 9.61 -19.24
CA LYS A 32 -35.74 8.86 -18.89
C LYS A 32 -34.88 8.67 -20.13
N TRP A 33 -33.71 9.28 -20.15
CA TRP A 33 -32.75 9.13 -21.23
C TRP A 33 -31.61 8.19 -20.81
N PRO A 34 -31.47 7.00 -21.41
CA PRO A 34 -30.41 6.07 -21.04
C PRO A 34 -29.05 6.62 -21.51
N PHE A 35 -28.02 6.39 -20.71
CA PHE A 35 -26.64 6.60 -21.11
C PHE A 35 -25.78 5.38 -20.76
N GLU A 36 -24.73 5.18 -21.54
CA GLU A 36 -23.69 4.19 -21.30
C GLU A 36 -22.34 4.87 -21.53
N GLN A 37 -21.47 4.81 -20.53
CA GLN A 37 -20.11 5.33 -20.55
C GLN A 37 -19.16 4.21 -20.14
N SER A 38 -18.00 4.14 -20.79
CA SER A 38 -16.95 3.20 -20.42
C SER A 38 -15.63 3.92 -20.27
N SER A 39 -14.91 3.64 -19.20
CA SER A 39 -13.59 4.20 -18.89
C SER A 39 -12.63 3.08 -18.49
N ALA A 40 -11.37 3.19 -18.91
CA ALA A 40 -10.31 2.32 -18.45
C ALA A 40 -9.72 2.88 -17.15
N LEU A 41 -9.71 2.07 -16.09
CA LEU A 41 -8.98 2.32 -14.86
C LEU A 41 -7.66 1.56 -14.92
N GLN A 42 -6.55 2.30 -14.87
CA GLN A 42 -5.22 1.72 -14.67
C GLN A 42 -4.58 2.38 -13.45
N THR A 43 -4.06 1.57 -12.53
CA THR A 43 -3.29 2.05 -11.37
C THR A 43 -1.87 1.49 -11.39
N ASP A 44 -0.99 2.07 -10.55
CA ASP A 44 0.36 1.59 -10.31
C ASP A 44 0.73 1.86 -8.84
N LEU A 45 0.02 1.19 -7.93
CA LEU A 45 0.00 1.48 -6.49
C LEU A 45 1.31 1.10 -5.79
N LEU A 46 2.10 0.20 -6.36
CA LEU A 46 3.35 -0.28 -5.78
C LEU A 46 4.60 0.37 -6.40
N ARG A 47 4.44 1.25 -7.40
CA ARG A 47 5.55 1.86 -8.15
C ARG A 47 6.62 2.50 -7.27
N SER A 48 6.17 3.25 -6.28
CA SER A 48 6.98 4.04 -5.36
C SER A 48 7.60 3.19 -4.24
N GLN A 49 7.16 1.94 -4.07
CA GLN A 49 7.63 1.03 -3.02
C GLN A 49 8.89 0.27 -3.43
N LYS A 50 9.81 0.95 -4.12
CA LYS A 50 11.09 0.40 -4.56
C LYS A 50 12.22 1.40 -4.33
N PHE A 51 13.20 1.00 -3.54
CA PHE A 51 14.42 1.77 -3.32
C PHE A 51 15.64 0.84 -3.17
N ASN A 52 16.83 1.37 -3.44
CA ASN A 52 18.07 0.62 -3.38
C ASN A 52 19.10 1.32 -2.50
N GLN A 53 19.70 0.57 -1.59
CA GLN A 53 20.83 1.00 -0.75
C GLN A 53 20.60 2.32 0.00
N MET A 54 19.36 2.57 0.44
CA MET A 54 19.02 3.76 1.22
C MET A 54 19.70 3.68 2.59
N PRO A 55 20.44 4.72 3.02
CA PRO A 55 21.13 4.72 4.30
C PRO A 55 20.18 5.11 5.46
N PHE A 56 20.37 4.49 6.61
CA PHE A 56 19.65 4.75 7.86
C PHE A 56 20.66 4.96 8.99
N ASN A 57 20.58 6.13 9.64
CA ASN A 57 21.36 6.46 10.83
C ASN A 57 20.46 6.34 12.07
N ILE A 58 20.65 5.27 12.83
CA ILE A 58 19.80 4.90 13.97
C ILE A 58 20.63 5.00 15.24
N GLY A 59 20.69 6.19 15.83
CA GLY A 59 21.61 6.46 16.93
C GLY A 59 23.07 6.24 16.49
N PRO A 60 23.85 5.36 17.17
CA PRO A 60 25.23 5.07 16.79
C PRO A 60 25.35 4.09 15.61
N ILE A 61 24.23 3.56 15.10
CA ILE A 61 24.21 2.50 14.10
C ILE A 61 23.98 3.06 12.71
N GLN A 62 24.81 2.59 11.78
CA GLN A 62 24.61 2.80 10.34
C GLN A 62 24.13 1.51 9.72
N LEU A 63 23.03 1.57 8.98
CA LEU A 63 22.54 0.50 8.12
C LEU A 63 22.26 1.07 6.73
N SER A 64 22.21 0.22 5.73
CA SER A 64 21.46 0.56 4.52
C SER A 64 20.48 -0.56 4.17
N ALA A 65 19.45 -0.25 3.42
CA ALA A 65 18.51 -1.24 2.94
C ALA A 65 18.15 -1.02 1.48
N SER A 66 17.81 -2.12 0.81
CA SER A 66 17.09 -2.12 -0.45
C SER A 66 15.76 -2.81 -0.24
N MET A 67 14.72 -2.34 -0.93
CA MET A 67 13.40 -2.94 -0.86
C MET A 67 12.71 -2.89 -2.22
N SER A 68 11.96 -3.94 -2.51
CA SER A 68 10.97 -3.95 -3.58
C SER A 68 9.70 -4.63 -3.10
N SER A 69 8.56 -4.18 -3.58
CA SER A 69 7.26 -4.70 -3.17
C SER A 69 6.51 -5.30 -4.36
N ARG A 70 5.66 -6.28 -4.09
CA ARG A 70 4.80 -6.95 -5.09
C ARG A 70 3.52 -7.45 -4.45
N TRP A 71 2.47 -7.62 -5.23
CA TRP A 71 1.25 -8.25 -4.76
C TRP A 71 1.48 -9.70 -4.35
N GLY A 72 0.88 -10.10 -3.24
CA GLY A 72 0.86 -11.45 -2.70
C GLY A 72 -0.49 -12.14 -2.94
N GLU A 73 -1.03 -12.79 -1.91
CA GLU A 73 -2.38 -13.35 -1.96
C GLU A 73 -3.44 -12.24 -2.09
N ILE A 74 -4.45 -12.48 -2.94
CA ILE A 74 -5.55 -11.54 -3.16
C ILE A 74 -6.87 -12.30 -3.02
N THR A 75 -7.55 -12.08 -1.89
CA THR A 75 -8.87 -12.62 -1.58
C THR A 75 -9.92 -11.50 -1.51
N ASN A 76 -11.16 -11.86 -1.19
CA ASN A 76 -12.22 -10.85 -1.05
C ASN A 76 -12.07 -10.02 0.23
N GLU A 77 -11.45 -10.61 1.26
CA GLU A 77 -11.29 -10.06 2.60
C GLU A 77 -9.94 -9.37 2.80
N LYS A 78 -8.88 -9.84 2.13
CA LYS A 78 -7.54 -9.27 2.27
C LYS A 78 -6.77 -9.20 0.95
N THR A 79 -5.84 -8.27 0.90
CA THR A 79 -4.83 -8.17 -0.18
C THR A 79 -3.46 -8.02 0.44
N GLU A 80 -2.56 -8.95 0.13
CA GLU A 80 -1.20 -8.94 0.66
C GLU A 80 -0.26 -8.13 -0.23
N ILE A 81 0.66 -7.40 0.39
CA ILE A 81 1.84 -6.83 -0.26
C ILE A 81 3.07 -7.51 0.35
N ILE A 82 3.83 -8.17 -0.51
CA ILE A 82 5.08 -8.84 -0.14
C ILE A 82 6.23 -7.89 -0.40
N HIS A 83 7.01 -7.60 0.65
CA HIS A 83 8.18 -6.75 0.63
C HIS A 83 9.44 -7.61 0.73
N ASP A 84 10.24 -7.58 -0.33
CA ASP A 84 11.56 -8.21 -0.39
C ASP A 84 12.61 -7.17 0.07
N ILE A 85 13.10 -7.31 1.31
CA ILE A 85 14.01 -6.36 1.96
C ILE A 85 15.40 -6.98 2.06
N THR A 86 16.43 -6.22 1.70
CA THR A 86 17.84 -6.58 1.95
C THR A 86 18.48 -5.51 2.81
N PHE A 87 18.86 -5.86 4.03
CA PHE A 87 19.64 -4.99 4.91
C PHE A 87 21.13 -5.24 4.71
N HIS A 88 21.91 -4.18 4.58
CA HIS A 88 23.37 -4.19 4.64
C HIS A 88 23.84 -3.61 5.96
N ASN A 89 24.64 -4.38 6.69
CA ASN A 89 25.19 -3.99 7.98
C ASN A 89 26.71 -3.87 7.91
N PRO A 90 27.26 -2.65 7.87
CA PRO A 90 28.71 -2.43 7.88
C PRO A 90 29.34 -2.64 9.27
N ASN A 91 28.53 -2.72 10.33
CA ASN A 91 29.00 -2.82 11.71
C ASN A 91 29.62 -4.21 11.99
N LEU A 92 30.50 -4.24 13.01
CA LEU A 92 31.24 -5.44 13.43
C LEU A 92 30.41 -6.43 14.28
N PHE A 93 29.14 -6.12 14.54
CA PHE A 93 28.25 -6.93 15.37
C PHE A 93 26.89 -7.12 14.69
N PRO A 94 26.19 -8.23 14.99
CA PRO A 94 24.86 -8.48 14.47
C PRO A 94 23.82 -7.56 15.11
N ILE A 95 22.77 -7.24 14.36
CA ILE A 95 21.67 -6.37 14.81
C ILE A 95 20.35 -7.14 14.72
N PRO A 96 19.75 -7.55 15.85
CA PRO A 96 18.41 -8.13 15.88
C PRO A 96 17.34 -7.09 15.49
N ILE A 97 16.50 -7.45 14.52
CA ILE A 97 15.17 -6.85 14.32
C ILE A 97 14.21 -7.63 15.21
N THR A 98 13.58 -6.95 16.16
CA THR A 98 12.70 -7.56 17.17
C THR A 98 11.22 -7.43 16.83
N ARG A 99 10.88 -6.45 15.99
CA ARG A 99 9.51 -6.15 15.58
C ARG A 99 9.52 -5.42 14.23
N MET A 100 8.52 -5.66 13.41
CA MET A 100 8.23 -4.92 12.19
C MET A 100 6.79 -4.42 12.27
N ASP A 101 6.59 -3.10 12.25
CA ASP A 101 5.28 -2.48 12.21
C ASP A 101 4.98 -1.93 10.81
N TYR A 102 3.71 -1.91 10.44
CA TYR A 102 3.27 -1.24 9.22
C TYR A 102 1.92 -0.54 9.39
N GLU A 103 1.72 0.51 8.59
CA GLU A 103 0.45 1.18 8.44
C GLU A 103 0.21 1.53 6.97
N ILE A 104 -1.03 1.36 6.50
CA ILE A 104 -1.47 1.70 5.15
C ILE A 104 -2.72 2.57 5.27
N TYR A 105 -2.71 3.71 4.58
CA TYR A 105 -3.85 4.60 4.50
C TYR A 105 -4.18 4.95 3.05
N MET A 106 -5.46 5.14 2.76
CA MET A 106 -5.94 5.70 1.51
C MET A 106 -6.95 6.79 1.84
N ASN A 107 -6.67 8.06 1.48
CA ASN A 107 -7.45 9.22 1.89
C ASN A 107 -7.71 9.29 3.41
N ASN A 108 -6.65 9.05 4.19
CA ASN A 108 -6.69 9.03 5.66
C ASN A 108 -7.55 7.92 6.28
N ILE A 109 -8.16 7.05 5.47
CA ILE A 109 -8.84 5.83 5.95
C ILE A 109 -7.76 4.77 6.15
N LYS A 110 -7.72 4.19 7.34
CA LYS A 110 -6.78 3.11 7.66
C LYS A 110 -7.20 1.85 6.92
N MET A 111 -6.40 1.47 5.95
CA MET A 111 -6.63 0.29 5.12
C MET A 111 -5.94 -0.94 5.68
N GLY A 112 -4.93 -0.78 6.53
CA GLY A 112 -4.23 -1.91 7.15
C GLY A 112 -3.26 -1.44 8.21
N GLU A 113 -3.15 -2.22 9.27
CA GLU A 113 -2.10 -2.08 10.27
C GLU A 113 -1.72 -3.44 10.83
N GLY A 114 -0.47 -3.59 11.24
CA GLY A 114 -0.04 -4.82 11.88
C GLY A 114 1.38 -4.79 12.41
N SER A 115 1.69 -5.81 13.20
CA SER A 115 2.98 -5.97 13.86
C SER A 115 3.42 -7.43 13.79
N THR A 116 4.63 -7.65 13.27
CA THR A 116 5.23 -8.98 13.20
C THR A 116 6.38 -9.10 14.18
N TYR A 117 6.32 -10.13 15.03
CA TYR A 117 7.35 -10.46 16.04
C TYR A 117 8.18 -11.66 15.59
N ASN A 118 8.72 -11.59 14.37
CA ASN A 118 9.63 -12.61 13.86
C ASN A 118 11.07 -12.08 14.00
N PRO A 119 11.83 -12.53 15.02
CA PRO A 119 13.17 -12.02 15.25
C PRO A 119 14.08 -12.43 14.09
N VAL A 120 14.66 -11.44 13.43
CA VAL A 120 15.60 -11.62 12.32
C VAL A 120 16.90 -10.96 12.71
N ILE A 121 18.02 -11.64 12.52
CA ILE A 121 19.33 -11.08 12.87
C ILE A 121 20.01 -10.60 11.60
N ILE A 122 20.21 -9.29 11.49
CA ILE A 122 21.05 -8.70 10.45
C ILE A 122 22.50 -9.04 10.77
N LYS A 123 23.14 -9.86 9.94
CA LYS A 123 24.52 -10.34 10.14
C LYS A 123 25.50 -9.17 10.21
N ALA A 124 26.57 -9.31 10.99
CA ALA A 124 27.68 -8.36 10.97
C ALA A 124 28.37 -8.38 9.59
N LYS A 125 28.91 -7.24 9.14
CA LYS A 125 29.75 -7.13 7.94
C LYS A 125 29.14 -7.80 6.70
N GLY A 126 27.84 -7.63 6.46
CA GLY A 126 27.21 -8.27 5.31
C GLY A 126 25.72 -8.02 5.16
N ASP A 127 25.15 -8.75 4.21
CA ASP A 127 23.76 -8.59 3.80
C ASP A 127 22.86 -9.64 4.46
N THR A 128 21.64 -9.23 4.79
CA THR A 128 20.58 -10.11 5.31
C THR A 128 19.29 -9.83 4.55
N LYS A 129 18.73 -10.88 3.94
CA LYS A 129 17.45 -10.83 3.25
C LYS A 129 16.32 -11.14 4.22
N LEU A 130 15.22 -10.41 4.09
CA LEU A 130 14.01 -10.55 4.87
C LEU A 130 12.82 -10.41 3.92
N VAL A 131 11.82 -11.27 4.09
CA VAL A 131 10.50 -11.09 3.49
C VAL A 131 9.55 -10.60 4.57
N PHE A 132 8.87 -9.51 4.30
CA PHE A 132 7.85 -8.93 5.18
C PHE A 132 6.53 -8.85 4.40
N ILE A 133 5.41 -9.14 5.06
CA ILE A 133 4.09 -9.11 4.44
C ILE A 133 3.25 -8.08 5.18
N SER A 134 2.69 -7.14 4.43
CA SER A 134 1.64 -6.24 4.91
C SER A 134 0.32 -6.63 4.26
N GLU A 135 -0.79 -6.31 4.92
CA GLU A 135 -2.12 -6.66 4.46
C GLU A 135 -3.00 -5.41 4.37
N ILE A 136 -3.75 -5.31 3.27
CA ILE A 136 -4.87 -4.39 3.09
C ILE A 136 -6.14 -5.14 3.49
N ASP A 137 -6.91 -4.56 4.39
CA ASP A 137 -8.25 -4.96 4.76
C ASP A 137 -9.24 -4.53 3.66
N ASN A 138 -9.71 -5.51 2.89
CA ASN A 138 -10.61 -5.25 1.78
C ASN A 138 -12.04 -4.90 2.24
N THR A 139 -12.36 -5.04 3.53
CA THR A 139 -13.65 -4.59 4.08
C THR A 139 -13.74 -3.07 4.15
N MET A 140 -12.61 -2.37 4.19
CA MET A 140 -12.52 -0.91 4.21
C MET A 140 -12.60 -0.27 2.81
N LEU A 141 -12.56 -1.09 1.74
CA LEU A 141 -12.55 -0.59 0.36
C LEU A 141 -13.83 0.19 -0.01
N ASP A 142 -14.98 -0.13 0.58
CA ASP A 142 -16.23 0.60 0.31
C ASP A 142 -16.16 2.02 0.89
N GLU A 143 -15.63 2.17 2.10
CA GLU A 143 -15.43 3.47 2.73
C GLU A 143 -14.39 4.30 1.97
N TRP A 144 -13.26 3.68 1.61
CA TRP A 144 -12.25 4.29 0.76
C TRP A 144 -12.83 4.74 -0.58
N TRP A 145 -13.64 3.91 -1.24
CA TRP A 145 -14.23 4.25 -2.53
C TRP A 145 -15.13 5.48 -2.46
N VAL A 146 -15.96 5.59 -1.42
CA VAL A 146 -16.77 6.79 -1.18
C VAL A 146 -15.89 8.03 -0.97
N SER A 147 -14.79 7.90 -0.22
CA SER A 147 -13.86 9.01 -0.03
C SER A 147 -13.19 9.46 -1.34
N HIS A 148 -12.84 8.49 -2.19
CA HIS A 148 -12.20 8.72 -3.48
C HIS A 148 -13.11 9.54 -4.39
N LEU A 149 -14.38 9.13 -4.54
CA LEU A 149 -15.36 9.86 -5.33
C LEU A 149 -15.62 11.27 -4.77
N LYS A 150 -15.74 11.41 -3.45
CA LYS A 150 -15.94 12.72 -2.80
C LYS A 150 -14.75 13.67 -2.99
N ASN A 151 -13.55 13.13 -3.10
CA ASN A 151 -12.32 13.89 -3.34
C ASN A 151 -12.08 14.15 -4.84
N GLY A 152 -13.12 14.10 -5.67
CA GLY A 152 -13.02 14.35 -7.11
C GLY A 152 -12.23 13.26 -7.81
N GLU A 153 -12.48 12.01 -7.44
CA GLU A 153 -11.80 10.84 -7.98
C GLU A 153 -10.27 10.87 -7.74
N ARG A 154 -9.86 11.28 -6.55
CA ARG A 154 -8.45 11.31 -6.13
C ARG A 154 -8.23 10.54 -4.83
N THR A 155 -7.13 9.82 -4.79
CA THR A 155 -6.67 9.11 -3.60
C THR A 155 -5.22 9.44 -3.30
N ILE A 156 -4.95 9.85 -2.07
CA ILE A 156 -3.60 9.85 -1.49
C ILE A 156 -3.40 8.53 -0.75
N VAL A 157 -2.41 7.75 -1.18
CA VAL A 157 -1.99 6.49 -0.54
C VAL A 157 -0.79 6.80 0.34
N LYS A 158 -0.82 6.37 1.60
CA LYS A 158 0.32 6.46 2.52
C LYS A 158 0.68 5.07 3.03
N VAL A 159 1.94 4.69 2.90
CA VAL A 159 2.46 3.41 3.41
C VAL A 159 3.67 3.68 4.28
N LYS A 160 3.66 3.12 5.48
CA LYS A 160 4.73 3.26 6.46
C LYS A 160 5.18 1.91 6.97
N ILE A 161 6.48 1.64 6.96
CA ILE A 161 7.10 0.41 7.50
C ILE A 161 8.14 0.81 8.54
N MET A 162 8.02 0.28 9.75
CA MET A 162 8.78 0.69 10.93
C MET A 162 9.38 -0.52 11.65
N PRO A 163 10.58 -0.98 11.27
CA PRO A 163 11.37 -1.92 12.06
C PRO A 163 11.75 -1.36 13.43
N THR A 164 11.79 -2.25 14.42
CA THR A 164 12.43 -2.03 15.72
C THR A 164 13.63 -2.95 15.86
N ILE A 165 14.82 -2.36 15.96
CA ILE A 165 16.07 -3.09 16.23
C ILE A 165 16.46 -3.02 17.71
N GLU A 166 17.23 -3.99 18.17
CA GLU A 166 17.81 -4.00 19.52
C GLU A 166 19.33 -3.95 19.46
N VAL A 167 19.92 -2.98 20.15
CA VAL A 167 21.37 -2.72 20.12
C VAL A 167 21.81 -2.36 21.53
N MET A 168 22.78 -3.10 22.07
CA MET A 168 23.30 -2.90 23.44
C MET A 168 22.18 -2.88 24.51
N GLY A 169 21.16 -3.72 24.35
CA GLY A 169 20.01 -3.80 25.26
C GLY A 169 19.02 -2.64 25.16
N LYS A 170 19.17 -1.75 24.17
CA LYS A 170 18.22 -0.66 23.88
C LYS A 170 17.49 -0.93 22.57
N LYS A 171 16.18 -0.65 22.55
CA LYS A 171 15.36 -0.76 21.34
C LYS A 171 15.30 0.57 20.61
N PHE A 172 15.47 0.53 19.29
CA PHE A 172 15.35 1.67 18.40
C PHE A 172 14.37 1.35 17.29
N GLN A 173 13.29 2.12 17.19
CA GLN A 173 12.40 2.08 16.04
C GLN A 173 12.85 3.14 15.03
N PHE A 174 12.78 2.80 13.75
CA PHE A 174 13.05 3.75 12.67
C PHE A 174 12.11 3.52 11.50
N THR A 175 11.89 4.56 10.71
CA THR A 175 11.11 4.48 9.46
C THR A 175 12.00 3.89 8.37
N LEU A 176 11.71 2.66 7.94
CA LEU A 176 12.38 2.03 6.79
C LEU A 176 11.84 2.58 5.48
N MET A 177 10.52 2.78 5.43
CA MET A 177 9.82 3.35 4.29
C MET A 177 8.68 4.22 4.82
N GLU A 178 8.54 5.40 4.23
CA GLU A 178 7.35 6.23 4.31
C GLU A 178 7.17 6.80 2.92
N ASP A 179 6.11 6.34 2.26
CA ASP A 179 5.76 6.74 0.91
C ASP A 179 4.39 7.39 0.91
N GLU A 180 4.27 8.44 0.11
CA GLU A 180 3.03 9.14 -0.16
C GLU A 180 2.89 9.27 -1.67
N SER A 181 1.90 8.58 -2.22
CA SER A 181 1.60 8.59 -3.65
C SER A 181 0.16 9.04 -3.90
N GLU A 182 -0.10 9.58 -5.08
CA GLU A 182 -1.43 9.96 -5.52
C GLU A 182 -1.82 9.13 -6.74
N PHE A 183 -3.07 8.68 -6.76
CA PHE A 183 -3.71 8.27 -8.01
C PHE A 183 -5.07 8.93 -8.17
N SER A 184 -5.48 9.08 -9.43
CA SER A 184 -6.77 9.66 -9.79
C SER A 184 -7.45 8.86 -10.88
N THR A 185 -8.78 8.96 -10.94
CA THR A 185 -9.59 8.35 -11.99
C THR A 185 -10.43 9.40 -12.71
N ASN A 186 -11.02 9.02 -13.84
CA ASN A 186 -12.03 9.82 -14.51
C ASN A 186 -13.17 8.93 -15.04
N ILE A 187 -13.97 8.46 -14.10
CA ILE A 187 -15.11 7.56 -14.32
C ILE A 187 -16.37 8.38 -14.56
N LEU A 188 -16.51 9.52 -13.88
CA LEU A 188 -17.73 10.34 -13.93
C LEU A 188 -17.66 11.50 -14.94
N GLY A 189 -16.49 11.83 -15.49
CA GLY A 189 -16.30 12.87 -16.51
C GLY A 189 -15.52 14.08 -16.03
#